data_AF-A0A024U3L0-F1
#
_entry.id   AF-A0A024U3L0-F1
#
_cell.length_a   1.000
_cell.length_b   1.000
_cell.length_c   1.000
_cell.angle_alpha   90.00
_cell.angle_beta   90.00
_cell.angle_gamma   90.00
#
_symmetry.space_group_name_H-M   'P 1'
#
loop_
_entity.id
_entity.type
_entity.pdbx_description
1 polymer ?
#
loop_
_entity_poly.entity_id
_entity_poly.type
_entity_poly.pdbx_seq_one_letter_code
_entity_poly.pdbx_strand_id
1 'polypeptide(L)'
;MTMWATWAYVLLPPAVVLLLLLTIPFPKFIAKGIVRMNEFLFSLELGGIPIISIITFFAFIALAGQTYDLQKRYTKTIPGIEKHYEADLQQKASRWRSERNWWISALTFTIYWMLMAFQSMKKQLLAVNRRAD
;
A
#
# COMPACT_ATOMS: atom_id res chain seq x y z
N MET A 1 4.61 -16.79 8.37
CA MET A 1 4.17 -15.40 8.10
C MET A 1 2.70 -15.43 7.72
N THR A 2 1.91 -14.40 8.02
CA THR A 2 0.49 -14.37 7.60
C THR A 2 0.41 -14.14 6.09
N MET A 3 -0.60 -14.70 5.42
CA MET A 3 -0.83 -14.50 3.98
C MET A 3 -0.90 -13.02 3.62
N TRP A 4 -1.51 -12.22 4.51
CA TRP A 4 -1.62 -10.76 4.40
C TRP A 4 -0.27 -10.04 4.37
N ALA A 5 0.73 -10.54 5.12
CA ALA A 5 2.05 -9.92 5.17
C ALA A 5 2.79 -10.13 3.85
N THR A 6 2.68 -11.33 3.27
CA THR A 6 3.29 -11.66 1.98
C THR A 6 2.78 -10.74 0.87
N TRP A 7 1.48 -10.48 0.82
CA TRP A 7 0.89 -9.52 -0.13
C TRP A 7 1.49 -8.12 0.00
N ALA A 8 1.64 -7.63 1.22
CA ALA A 8 2.21 -6.30 1.45
C ALA A 8 3.68 -6.20 1.00
N TYR A 9 4.48 -7.24 1.22
CA TYR A 9 5.89 -7.26 0.76
C TYR A 9 6.03 -7.32 -0.76
N VAL A 10 5.08 -7.94 -1.47
CA VAL A 10 5.09 -7.98 -2.94
C VAL A 10 4.63 -6.65 -3.53
N LEU A 11 3.63 -6.02 -2.90
CA LEU A 11 3.02 -4.78 -3.38
C LEU A 11 3.81 -3.52 -2.97
N LEU A 12 4.61 -3.57 -1.91
CA LEU A 12 5.35 -2.40 -1.42
C LEU A 12 6.45 -1.91 -2.38
N PRO A 13 7.34 -2.75 -2.94
CA PRO A 13 8.38 -2.29 -3.85
C PRO A 13 7.84 -1.47 -5.04
N PRO A 14 6.83 -1.94 -5.80
CA PRO A 14 6.29 -1.14 -6.90
C PRO A 14 5.61 0.15 -6.40
N ALA A 15 4.93 0.12 -5.24
CA ALA A 15 4.34 1.32 -4.66
C ALA A 15 5.40 2.40 -4.35
N VAL A 16 6.48 2.01 -3.68
CA VAL A 16 7.59 2.93 -3.33
C VAL A 16 8.28 3.46 -4.58
N VAL A 17 8.56 2.60 -5.56
CA VAL A 17 9.18 3.02 -6.83
C VAL A 17 8.30 4.04 -7.56
N LEU A 18 6.99 3.80 -7.67
CA LEU A 18 6.06 4.74 -8.30
C LEU A 18 6.01 6.07 -7.55
N LEU A 19 5.98 6.04 -6.22
CA LEU A 19 6.00 7.24 -5.39
C LEU A 19 7.29 8.05 -5.60
N LEU A 20 8.45 7.41 -5.56
CA LEU A 20 9.75 8.07 -5.76
C LEU A 20 9.85 8.68 -7.17
N LEU A 21 9.42 7.94 -8.19
CA LEU A 21 9.42 8.41 -9.56
C LEU A 21 8.51 9.64 -9.77
N LEU A 22 7.40 9.72 -9.02
CA LEU A 22 6.45 10.83 -9.10
C LEU A 22 6.83 12.04 -8.24
N THR A 23 7.55 11.83 -7.14
CA THR A 23 7.89 12.89 -6.17
C THR A 23 9.23 13.56 -6.45
N ILE A 24 10.19 12.84 -7.04
CA ILE A 24 11.51 13.39 -7.33
C ILE A 24 11.44 14.28 -8.58
N PRO A 25 11.86 15.56 -8.49
CA PRO A 25 11.91 16.45 -9.65
C PRO A 25 13.11 16.10 -10.55
N PHE A 26 12.93 15.15 -11.46
CA PHE A 26 13.96 14.76 -12.41
C PHE A 26 14.22 15.85 -13.48
N PRO A 27 15.43 15.91 -14.07
CA PRO A 27 15.71 16.73 -15.24
C PRO A 27 14.70 16.47 -16.37
N LYS A 28 14.29 17.52 -17.09
CA LYS A 28 13.17 17.48 -18.07
C LYS A 28 13.25 16.35 -19.10
N PHE A 29 14.46 15.93 -19.49
CA PHE A 29 14.66 14.81 -20.42
C PHE A 29 14.21 13.47 -19.83
N ILE A 30 14.56 13.19 -18.57
CA ILE A 30 14.21 11.96 -17.85
C ILE A 30 12.74 12.01 -17.40
N ALA A 31 12.28 13.18 -16.96
CA ALA A 31 10.90 13.39 -16.49
C ALA A 31 9.86 13.03 -17.57
N LYS A 32 10.11 13.37 -18.85
CA LYS A 32 9.22 12.96 -19.96
C LYS A 32 9.07 11.45 -20.08
N GLY A 33 10.17 10.70 -19.94
CA GLY A 33 10.16 9.24 -19.98
C GLY A 33 9.39 8.65 -18.81
N ILE A 34 9.63 9.17 -17.60
CA ILE A 34 8.93 8.73 -16.38
C ILE A 34 7.44 9.01 -16.48
N VAL A 35 7.03 10.20 -16.91
CA VAL A 35 5.62 10.56 -17.08
C VAL A 35 4.93 9.65 -18.09
N ARG A 36 5.59 9.33 -19.22
CA ARG A 36 5.03 8.44 -20.25
C ARG A 36 4.90 7.00 -19.77
N MET A 37 5.90 6.49 -19.05
CA MET A 37 5.83 5.16 -18.43
C MET A 37 4.71 5.10 -17.40
N ASN A 38 4.58 6.14 -16.58
CA ASN A 38 3.56 6.23 -15.57
C ASN A 38 2.16 6.32 -16.20
N GLU A 39 2.00 7.12 -17.26
CA GLU A 39 0.79 7.15 -18.09
C GLU A 39 0.42 5.78 -18.63
N PHE A 40 1.39 5.03 -19.15
CA PHE A 40 1.17 3.67 -19.62
C PHE A 40 0.67 2.77 -18.48
N LEU A 41 1.34 2.75 -17.33
CA LEU A 41 0.94 1.95 -16.17
C LEU A 41 -0.46 2.33 -15.65
N PHE A 42 -0.77 3.62 -15.60
CA PHE A 42 -2.09 4.13 -15.20
C PHE A 42 -3.19 3.87 -16.25
N SER A 43 -2.81 3.70 -17.53
CA SER A 43 -3.74 3.39 -18.62
C SER A 43 -4.08 1.91 -18.74
N LEU A 44 -3.39 1.04 -17.99
CA LEU A 44 -3.71 -0.37 -17.95
C LEU A 44 -5.07 -0.56 -17.24
N GLU A 45 -6.03 -1.04 -18.00
CA GLU A 45 -7.39 -1.36 -17.55
C GLU A 45 -7.64 -2.85 -17.76
N LEU A 46 -8.18 -3.50 -16.74
CA LEU A 46 -8.61 -4.89 -16.81
C LEU A 46 -10.14 -4.91 -16.80
N GLY A 47 -10.77 -5.26 -17.93
CA GLY A 47 -12.22 -5.29 -18.05
C GLY A 47 -12.90 -3.92 -17.84
N GLY A 48 -12.23 -2.81 -18.19
CA GLY A 48 -12.74 -1.44 -18.01
C GLY A 48 -12.50 -0.82 -16.63
N ILE A 49 -11.84 -1.55 -15.72
CA ILE A 49 -11.46 -1.04 -14.40
C ILE A 49 -9.93 -0.79 -14.39
N PRO A 50 -9.46 0.40 -13.99
CA PRO A 50 -8.03 0.67 -13.89
C PRO A 50 -7.35 -0.28 -12.89
N ILE A 51 -6.24 -0.88 -13.30
CA ILE A 51 -5.51 -1.89 -12.51
C ILE A 51 -5.14 -1.35 -11.12
N ILE A 52 -4.80 -0.06 -11.02
CA ILE A 52 -4.43 0.57 -9.75
C ILE A 52 -5.59 0.59 -8.75
N SER A 53 -6.84 0.71 -9.21
CA SER A 53 -8.00 0.56 -8.32
C SER A 53 -8.15 -0.86 -7.80
N ILE A 54 -7.90 -1.86 -8.64
CA ILE A 54 -7.90 -3.27 -8.25
C ILE A 54 -6.80 -3.53 -7.21
N ILE A 55 -5.58 -3.06 -7.46
CA ILE A 55 -4.45 -3.20 -6.53
C ILE A 55 -4.74 -2.49 -5.20
N THR A 56 -5.30 -1.28 -5.24
CA THR A 56 -5.64 -0.53 -4.02
C THR A 56 -6.70 -1.27 -3.20
N PHE A 57 -7.67 -1.88 -3.85
CA PHE A 57 -8.69 -2.70 -3.19
C PHE A 57 -8.09 -3.93 -2.50
N PHE A 58 -7.20 -4.66 -3.16
CA PHE A 58 -6.48 -5.77 -2.53
C PHE A 58 -5.56 -5.31 -1.39
N ALA A 59 -4.90 -4.15 -1.53
CA ALA A 59 -4.11 -3.55 -0.46
C ALA A 59 -4.97 -3.19 0.75
N PHE A 60 -6.19 -2.69 0.53
CA PHE A 60 -7.17 -2.43 1.59
C PHE A 60 -7.60 -3.73 2.30
N ILE A 61 -7.94 -4.79 1.56
CA ILE A 61 -8.27 -6.10 2.14
C ILE A 61 -7.11 -6.63 2.97
N ALA A 62 -5.87 -6.52 2.48
CA ALA A 62 -4.69 -6.95 3.22
C ALA A 62 -4.51 -6.15 4.52
N LEU A 63 -4.73 -4.83 4.49
CA LEU A 63 -4.70 -3.98 5.68
C LEU A 63 -5.80 -4.36 6.68
N ALA A 64 -7.03 -4.60 6.21
CA ALA A 64 -8.14 -5.05 7.06
C ALA A 64 -7.83 -6.40 7.73
N GLY A 65 -7.27 -7.35 6.98
CA GLY A 65 -6.81 -8.64 7.49
C GLY A 65 -5.72 -8.50 8.56
N GLN A 66 -4.72 -7.63 8.34
CA GLN A 66 -3.71 -7.34 9.37
C GLN A 66 -4.30 -6.65 10.60
N THR A 67 -5.28 -5.76 10.41
CA THR A 67 -5.93 -5.05 11.52
C THR A 67 -6.68 -6.03 12.40
N TYR A 68 -7.41 -6.97 11.80
CA TYR A 68 -8.09 -8.05 12.52
C TYR A 68 -7.09 -8.97 13.26
N ASP A 69 -6.01 -9.39 12.59
CA ASP A 69 -4.97 -10.22 13.19
C ASP A 69 -4.27 -9.51 14.37
N LEU A 70 -4.03 -8.21 14.25
CA LEU A 70 -3.43 -7.38 15.28
C LEU A 70 -4.38 -7.25 16.48
N GLN A 71 -5.64 -6.88 16.24
CA GLN A 71 -6.66 -6.76 17.28
C GLN A 71 -6.79 -8.07 18.07
N LYS A 72 -6.87 -9.22 17.38
CA LYS A 72 -6.93 -10.54 18.02
C LYS A 72 -5.75 -10.83 18.96
N ARG A 73 -4.54 -10.35 18.63
CA ARG A 73 -3.31 -10.55 19.44
C ARG A 73 -3.22 -9.60 20.63
N TYR A 74 -3.88 -8.45 20.55
CA TYR A 74 -4.05 -7.51 21.65
C TYR A 74 -5.11 -7.99 22.64
N THR A 75 -6.24 -8.50 22.15
CA THR A 75 -7.33 -9.02 23.00
C THR A 75 -6.98 -10.35 23.67
N LYS A 76 -6.10 -11.16 23.07
CA LYS A 76 -5.60 -12.38 23.72
C LYS A 76 -4.54 -12.05 24.78
N THR A 77 -4.99 -11.86 26.01
CA THR A 77 -4.15 -11.91 27.21
C THR A 77 -4.22 -13.33 27.76
N ILE A 78 -3.09 -14.04 27.82
CA ILE A 78 -3.05 -15.39 28.40
C ILE A 78 -2.73 -15.21 29.89
N PRO A 79 -3.67 -15.51 30.79
CA PRO A 79 -3.43 -15.35 32.22
C PRO A 79 -2.30 -16.26 32.68
N GLY A 80 -1.30 -15.70 33.38
CA GLY A 80 -0.16 -16.46 33.92
C GLY A 80 1.09 -16.55 33.04
N ILE A 81 1.09 -16.00 31.81
CA ILE A 81 2.30 -15.97 30.97
C ILE A 81 3.46 -15.20 31.61
N GLU A 82 3.16 -14.21 32.46
CA GLU A 82 4.15 -13.41 33.17
C GLU A 82 5.07 -14.26 34.08
N LYS A 83 4.62 -15.46 34.47
CA LYS A 83 5.43 -16.41 35.26
C LYS A 83 6.49 -17.14 34.44
N HIS A 84 6.39 -17.11 33.10
CA HIS A 84 7.32 -17.75 32.18
C HIS A 84 7.97 -16.70 31.27
N TYR A 85 9.16 -16.22 31.65
CA TYR A 85 9.88 -15.15 30.96
C TYR A 85 10.04 -15.40 29.45
N GLU A 86 10.37 -16.63 29.05
CA GLU A 86 10.55 -16.99 27.64
C GLU A 86 9.24 -16.90 26.84
N ALA A 87 8.12 -17.30 27.44
CA ALA A 87 6.80 -17.25 26.82
C ALA A 87 6.33 -15.80 26.66
N ASP A 88 6.58 -14.94 27.64
CA ASP A 88 6.29 -13.50 27.57
C ASP A 88 7.14 -12.81 26.49
N LEU A 89 8.44 -13.11 26.44
CA LEU A 89 9.34 -12.57 25.40
C LEU A 89 8.89 -12.98 23.99
N GLN A 90 8.52 -14.25 23.80
CA GLN A 90 8.06 -14.75 22.49
C GLN A 90 6.73 -14.11 22.08
N GLN A 91 5.82 -13.87 23.02
CA GLN A 91 4.55 -13.20 22.75
C GLN A 91 4.77 -11.73 22.38
N LYS A 92 5.61 -10.99 23.13
CA LYS A 92 6.00 -9.61 22.81
C LYS A 92 6.67 -9.52 21.43
N ALA A 93 7.60 -10.42 21.14
CA ALA A 93 8.24 -10.49 19.83
C ALA A 93 7.23 -10.81 18.70
N SER A 94 6.22 -11.66 18.97
CA SER A 94 5.16 -11.98 18.01
C SER A 94 4.22 -10.79 17.74
N ARG A 95 3.92 -9.98 18.78
CA ARG A 95 3.16 -8.73 18.66
C ARG A 95 3.92 -7.70 17.83
N TRP A 96 5.18 -7.46 18.15
CA TRP A 96 6.04 -6.52 17.41
C TRP A 96 6.12 -6.87 15.91
N ARG A 97 6.29 -8.16 15.57
CA ARG A 97 6.28 -8.59 14.16
C ARG A 97 4.96 -8.30 13.46
N SER A 98 3.84 -8.46 14.16
CA SER A 98 2.51 -8.14 13.63
C SER A 98 2.29 -6.64 13.45
N GLU A 99 2.70 -5.82 14.41
CA GLU A 99 2.64 -4.35 14.30
C GLU A 99 3.45 -3.86 13.11
N ARG A 100 4.69 -4.32 12.97
CA ARG A 100 5.54 -4.00 11.83
C ARG A 100 4.85 -4.35 10.50
N ASN A 101 4.27 -5.55 10.40
CA ASN A 101 3.58 -5.96 9.17
C ASN A 101 2.32 -5.12 8.92
N TRP A 102 1.59 -4.72 9.97
CA TRP A 102 0.46 -3.80 9.87
C TRP A 102 0.88 -2.43 9.33
N TRP A 103 1.97 -1.84 9.86
CA TRP A 103 2.51 -0.58 9.37
C TRP A 103 2.93 -0.66 7.90
N ILE A 104 3.57 -1.76 7.50
CA ILE A 104 3.93 -2.01 6.10
C ILE A 104 2.69 -2.04 5.20
N SER A 105 1.63 -2.78 5.60
CA SER A 105 0.36 -2.80 4.86
C SER A 105 -0.32 -1.44 4.80
N ALA A 106 -0.28 -0.67 5.90
CA ALA A 106 -0.87 0.66 5.97
C ALA A 106 -0.17 1.63 5.02
N LEU A 107 1.16 1.60 4.97
CA LEU A 107 1.96 2.39 4.03
C LEU A 107 1.64 2.01 2.58
N THR A 108 1.66 0.72 2.26
CA THR A 108 1.34 0.23 0.91
C THR A 108 -0.05 0.70 0.45
N PHE A 109 -1.07 0.53 1.29
CA PHE A 109 -2.42 1.01 0.99
C PHE A 109 -2.45 2.54 0.78
N THR A 110 -1.81 3.30 1.66
CA THR A 110 -1.78 4.77 1.59
C THR A 110 -1.15 5.24 0.29
N ILE A 111 -0.03 4.64 -0.13
CA ILE A 111 0.63 5.00 -1.39
C ILE A 111 -0.29 4.74 -2.58
N TYR A 112 -0.89 3.55 -2.67
CA TYR A 112 -1.80 3.23 -3.77
C TYR A 112 -3.06 4.11 -3.79
N TRP A 113 -3.58 4.44 -2.61
CA TRP A 113 -4.67 5.40 -2.46
C TRP A 113 -4.28 6.79 -3.01
N MET A 114 -3.11 7.29 -2.65
CA MET A 114 -2.58 8.56 -3.17
C MET A 114 -2.39 8.52 -4.69
N LEU A 115 -1.87 7.42 -5.24
CA LEU A 115 -1.72 7.23 -6.70
C LEU A 115 -3.08 7.28 -7.41
N MET A 116 -4.10 6.63 -6.84
CA MET A 116 -5.46 6.68 -7.38
C MET A 116 -6.05 8.10 -7.34
N ALA A 117 -5.88 8.80 -6.22
CA ALA A 117 -6.34 10.18 -6.07
C ALA A 117 -5.65 11.10 -7.09
N PHE A 118 -4.33 10.94 -7.27
CA PHE A 118 -3.55 11.68 -8.27
C PHE A 118 -4.05 11.43 -9.69
N GLN A 119 -4.33 10.17 -10.05
CA GLN A 119 -4.88 9.83 -11.36
C GLN A 119 -6.25 10.46 -11.59
N SER A 120 -7.12 10.46 -10.59
CA SER A 120 -8.44 11.10 -10.66
C SER A 120 -8.33 12.60 -10.93
N MET A 121 -7.48 13.30 -10.17
CA MET A 121 -7.22 14.73 -10.37
C MET A 121 -6.67 15.04 -11.76
N LYS A 122 -5.71 14.23 -12.24
CA LYS A 122 -5.17 14.36 -13.60
C LYS A 122 -6.26 14.24 -14.67
N LYS A 123 -7.13 13.24 -14.55
CA LYS A 123 -8.26 13.04 -15.50
C LYS A 123 -9.20 14.24 -15.50
N GLN A 124 -9.51 14.81 -14.33
CA GLN A 124 -10.34 16.01 -14.22
C GLN A 124 -9.70 17.22 -14.90
N LEU A 125 -8.41 17.48 -14.67
CA LEU A 125 -7.69 18.60 -15.29
C LEU A 125 -7.66 18.49 -16.83
N LEU A 126 -7.39 17.29 -17.35
CA LEU A 126 -7.40 17.05 -18.80
C LEU A 126 -8.80 17.25 -19.41
N ALA A 127 -9.86 16.86 -18.69
CA ALA A 127 -11.23 17.07 -19.14
C ALA A 127 -11.62 18.54 -19.17
N VAL A 128 -11.15 19.35 -18.21
CA VAL A 128 -11.36 20.80 -18.20
C VAL A 128 -10.64 21.47 -19.36
N ASN A 129 -9.38 21.13 -19.62
CA ASN A 129 -8.60 21.75 -20.69
C ASN A 129 -9.22 21.51 -22.08
N ARG A 130 -9.75 20.30 -22.33
CA ARG A 130 -10.44 19.96 -23.59
C ARG A 130 -11.77 20.68 -23.81
N ARG A 131 -12.37 21.29 -22.77
CA ARG A 131 -13.60 22.08 -22.90
C ARG A 131 -13.33 23.56 -23.16
N ALA A 132 -12.09 24.00 -22.93
CA ALA A 132 -11.65 25.37 -23.13
C ALA A 132 -11.09 25.62 -24.55
N ASP A 133 -10.69 24.55 -25.25
CA ASP A 133 -10.37 24.52 -26.68
C ASP A 133 -11.62 24.23 -27.52
#